data_AF-A0A2D4GLB6-F1
#
_entry.id   AF-A0A2D4GLB6-F1
#
_cell.length_a   1.000
_cell.length_b   1.000
_cell.length_c   1.000
_cell.angle_alpha   90.00
_cell.angle_beta   90.00
_cell.angle_gamma   90.00
#
_symmetry.space_group_name_H-M   'P 1'
#
loop_
_entity.id
_entity.type
_entity.pdbx_description
1 polymer ?
#
loop_
_entity_poly.entity_id
_entity_poly.type
_entity_poly.pdbx_seq_one_letter_code
_entity_poly.pdbx_strand_id
1 'polypeptide(L)'
;PEKSPILKEETIFLPRKKIWDKTAVLQALALTVNRDITAVPYTFQDDPYLIPRNSSEHNFFSASKTSGQNAAKFVINTHPELFEKDYAEPHIQSLMPKRLVLQLEEVSEVALKNLIQLRKVKESVNMYDQLLQAGTSIPLETSNNLLDLLCFYGDREPDQENDSSLEKQEETAPRREFARNSSKSQQITWRENNNAERIFHLMPKKNVHSYCTMIRGMVKHGECQKAFNMYADMVNKNLKADVSTFNTLILAAIDVKEKYIEKWACIEDLLRQMAEQDIQPNLLTFNSILKALKQCGKVSRAKARLILNEMRALNIEPSFATYYHLLCMSHNIVGFSESQSHVLYAIVNEIERKTFCPQDPDDVYFFTNAMKTCLELKDVQLAYRLHRVMEKAENRIMLGNMTQKNFYYMSFFELLAVMEHFDVLLKWYKELVPSAFYPNIRTIMLLLQALDSGDCLELIPQIWKDIKQFGFSLRDTIVQEVLALMARDVQPPETQVAFADCAENIKCLHDLKSKNMQLLWKDTSLNNTTILFARAGRTQEAWNMLQLFKKYS
;
A
#
# COMPACT_ATOMS: atom_id res chain seq x y z
N PRO A 1 -39.28 76.83 -26.31
CA PRO A 1 -39.54 75.53 -25.68
C PRO A 1 -39.13 74.39 -26.62
N GLU A 2 -37.91 73.90 -26.46
CA GLU A 2 -37.52 72.57 -26.97
C GLU A 2 -36.32 72.14 -26.12
N LYS A 3 -36.59 71.26 -25.15
CA LYS A 3 -35.57 70.64 -24.29
C LYS A 3 -34.89 69.55 -25.12
N SER A 4 -33.59 69.68 -25.32
CA SER A 4 -32.73 68.60 -25.81
C SER A 4 -32.79 67.39 -24.87
N PRO A 5 -32.88 66.15 -25.37
CA PRO A 5 -32.94 64.96 -24.53
C PRO A 5 -31.55 64.70 -23.94
N ILE A 6 -31.48 64.66 -22.61
CA ILE A 6 -30.32 64.21 -21.85
C ILE A 6 -30.16 62.71 -22.11
N LEU A 7 -29.18 62.33 -22.93
CA LEU A 7 -28.70 60.96 -23.05
C LEU A 7 -28.20 60.52 -21.66
N LYS A 8 -28.96 59.66 -20.98
CA LYS A 8 -28.48 58.96 -19.81
C LYS A 8 -27.39 57.99 -20.29
N GLU A 9 -26.14 58.24 -19.92
CA GLU A 9 -25.06 57.27 -20.10
C GLU A 9 -25.38 56.04 -19.25
N GLU A 10 -25.97 55.00 -19.86
CA GLU A 10 -26.14 53.70 -19.21
C GLU A 10 -24.77 53.02 -19.09
N THR A 11 -24.18 53.06 -17.90
CA THR A 11 -22.94 52.35 -17.59
C THR A 11 -23.19 50.84 -17.57
N ILE A 12 -22.74 50.13 -18.59
CA ILE A 12 -22.81 48.65 -18.65
C ILE A 12 -21.62 48.09 -17.86
N PHE A 13 -21.89 47.43 -16.73
CA PHE A 13 -20.88 46.73 -15.96
C PHE A 13 -20.58 45.37 -16.59
N LEU A 14 -19.46 45.26 -17.31
CA LEU A 14 -19.01 43.99 -17.87
C LEU A 14 -18.49 43.06 -16.76
N PRO A 15 -18.91 41.78 -16.73
CA PRO A 15 -18.41 40.83 -15.75
C PRO A 15 -16.94 40.50 -16.01
N ARG A 16 -16.20 40.18 -14.93
CA ARG A 16 -14.81 39.72 -15.05
C ARG A 16 -14.77 38.30 -15.63
N LYS A 17 -13.86 38.06 -16.57
CA LYS A 17 -13.58 36.73 -17.10
C LYS A 17 -13.03 35.83 -15.99
N LYS A 18 -13.68 34.70 -15.74
CA LYS A 18 -13.16 33.63 -14.87
C LYS A 18 -12.20 32.75 -15.67
N ILE A 19 -11.16 32.27 -15.01
CA ILE A 19 -10.18 31.33 -15.56
C ILE A 19 -10.17 30.13 -14.62
N TRP A 20 -10.09 28.92 -15.17
CA TRP A 20 -10.02 27.68 -14.42
C TRP A 20 -9.04 26.71 -15.09
N ASP A 21 -8.55 25.74 -14.33
CA ASP A 21 -7.71 24.67 -14.87
C ASP A 21 -8.50 23.78 -15.85
N LYS A 22 -7.79 23.14 -16.80
CA LYS A 22 -8.37 22.26 -17.81
C LYS A 22 -9.17 21.11 -17.19
N THR A 23 -8.83 20.68 -15.98
CA THR A 23 -9.49 19.56 -15.28
C THR A 23 -10.56 20.00 -14.27
N ALA A 24 -10.69 21.31 -14.00
CA ALA A 24 -11.54 21.83 -12.92
C ALA A 24 -13.03 21.45 -13.09
N VAL A 25 -13.54 21.46 -14.32
CA VAL A 25 -14.93 21.07 -14.60
C VAL A 25 -15.16 19.59 -14.29
N LEU A 26 -14.21 18.72 -14.65
CA LEU A 26 -14.29 17.28 -14.36
C LEU A 26 -14.23 17.00 -12.86
N GLN A 27 -13.37 17.72 -12.12
CA GLN A 27 -13.31 17.63 -10.66
C GLN A 27 -14.63 18.07 -10.02
N ALA A 28 -15.21 19.17 -10.48
CA ALA A 28 -16.50 19.66 -9.98
C ALA A 28 -17.63 18.64 -10.24
N LEU A 29 -17.68 18.04 -11.44
CA LEU A 29 -18.66 16.99 -11.75
C LEU A 29 -18.43 15.73 -10.89
N ALA A 30 -17.18 15.29 -10.71
CA ALA A 30 -16.86 14.13 -9.88
C ALA A 30 -17.28 14.33 -8.41
N LEU A 31 -17.24 15.56 -7.89
CA LEU A 31 -17.69 15.88 -6.52
C LEU A 31 -19.23 15.85 -6.37
N THR A 32 -20.00 15.88 -7.46
CA THR A 32 -21.46 15.80 -7.42
C THR A 32 -22.01 14.37 -7.36
N VAL A 33 -21.15 13.36 -7.56
CA VAL A 33 -21.53 11.94 -7.59
C VAL A 33 -20.89 11.17 -6.45
N ASN A 34 -21.66 10.25 -5.86
CA ASN A 34 -21.17 9.34 -4.83
C ASN A 34 -20.68 8.02 -5.43
N ARG A 35 -19.96 7.21 -4.63
CA ARG A 35 -19.57 5.86 -5.01
C ARG A 35 -20.82 5.02 -5.29
N ASP A 36 -20.84 4.31 -6.41
CA ASP A 36 -21.83 3.27 -6.64
C ASP A 36 -21.57 2.10 -5.68
N ILE A 37 -22.56 1.81 -4.86
CA ILE A 37 -22.49 0.79 -3.81
C ILE A 37 -22.56 -0.61 -4.41
N THR A 38 -23.29 -0.76 -5.51
CA THR A 38 -23.60 -2.06 -6.13
C THR A 38 -22.54 -2.50 -7.14
N ALA A 39 -21.78 -1.56 -7.70
CA ALA A 39 -20.76 -1.83 -8.69
C ALA A 39 -19.38 -2.14 -8.05
N VAL A 40 -18.60 -2.93 -8.77
CA VAL A 40 -17.17 -3.12 -8.48
C VAL A 40 -16.34 -1.91 -8.95
N PRO A 41 -15.06 -1.76 -8.54
CA PRO A 41 -14.24 -0.66 -8.99
C PRO A 41 -14.19 -0.54 -10.53
N TYR A 42 -14.28 0.69 -11.04
CA TYR A 42 -14.30 1.05 -12.47
C TYR A 42 -13.12 0.46 -13.29
N THR A 43 -12.06 0.00 -12.63
CA THR A 43 -10.92 -0.66 -13.28
C THR A 43 -11.28 -2.00 -13.94
N PHE A 44 -12.37 -2.62 -13.52
CA PHE A 44 -12.89 -3.89 -14.02
C PHE A 44 -14.02 -3.67 -15.03
N GLN A 45 -14.23 -4.68 -15.87
CA GLN A 45 -15.34 -4.67 -16.82
C GLN A 45 -16.64 -4.94 -16.06
N ASP A 46 -17.69 -4.18 -16.40
CA ASP A 46 -19.03 -4.37 -15.86
C ASP A 46 -19.75 -5.53 -16.60
N ASP A 47 -19.20 -6.74 -16.40
CA ASP A 47 -19.71 -7.98 -16.96
C ASP A 47 -19.69 -9.06 -15.88
N PRO A 48 -20.80 -9.76 -15.60
CA PRO A 48 -20.88 -10.75 -14.52
C PRO A 48 -19.83 -11.86 -14.55
N TYR A 49 -19.29 -12.20 -15.73
CA TYR A 49 -18.25 -13.21 -15.88
C TYR A 49 -16.84 -12.64 -15.61
N LEU A 50 -16.62 -11.35 -15.92
CA LEU A 50 -15.33 -10.68 -15.77
C LEU A 50 -15.17 -9.94 -14.43
N ILE A 51 -16.25 -9.81 -13.66
CA ILE A 51 -16.20 -9.22 -12.32
C ILE A 51 -15.44 -10.16 -11.36
N PRO A 52 -14.37 -9.69 -10.70
CA PRO A 52 -13.65 -10.50 -9.73
C PRO A 52 -14.55 -10.83 -8.53
N ARG A 53 -14.59 -12.10 -8.12
CA ARG A 53 -15.45 -12.56 -7.02
C ARG A 53 -14.79 -12.43 -5.66
N ASN A 54 -13.47 -12.41 -5.61
CA ASN A 54 -12.72 -12.36 -4.36
C ASN A 54 -11.41 -11.59 -4.54
N SER A 55 -10.74 -11.31 -3.43
CA SER A 55 -9.46 -10.59 -3.44
C SER A 55 -8.38 -11.27 -4.27
N SER A 56 -8.40 -12.60 -4.41
CA SER A 56 -7.41 -13.33 -5.19
C SER A 56 -7.63 -13.12 -6.69
N GLU A 57 -8.87 -13.24 -7.16
CA GLU A 57 -9.25 -12.96 -8.55
C GLU A 57 -9.01 -11.50 -8.91
N HIS A 58 -9.35 -10.57 -8.00
CA HIS A 58 -9.05 -9.15 -8.17
C HIS A 58 -7.55 -8.93 -8.43
N ASN A 59 -6.70 -9.52 -7.60
CA ASN A 59 -5.24 -9.39 -7.73
C ASN A 59 -4.74 -10.05 -9.01
N PHE A 60 -5.26 -11.23 -9.34
CA PHE A 60 -4.92 -11.95 -10.56
C PHE A 60 -5.29 -11.15 -11.82
N PHE A 61 -6.53 -10.68 -11.94
CA PHE A 61 -6.99 -9.89 -13.09
C PHE A 61 -6.23 -8.57 -13.23
N SER A 62 -5.95 -7.89 -12.11
CA SER A 62 -5.14 -6.67 -12.10
C SER A 62 -3.72 -6.95 -12.58
N ALA A 63 -3.09 -8.03 -12.08
CA ALA A 63 -1.75 -8.44 -12.48
C ALA A 63 -1.69 -8.86 -13.96
N SER A 64 -2.70 -9.58 -14.46
CA SER A 64 -2.82 -9.94 -15.88
C SER A 64 -2.94 -8.71 -16.76
N LYS A 65 -3.73 -7.71 -16.36
CA LYS A 65 -3.84 -6.42 -17.08
C LYS A 65 -2.50 -5.68 -17.15
N THR A 66 -1.77 -5.61 -16.03
CA THR A 66 -0.43 -5.00 -16.01
C THR A 66 0.58 -5.80 -16.82
N SER A 67 0.49 -7.13 -16.82
CA SER A 67 1.32 -8.01 -17.64
C SER A 67 1.09 -7.75 -19.13
N GLY A 68 -0.17 -7.64 -19.57
CA GLY A 68 -0.49 -7.28 -20.95
C GLY A 68 0.03 -5.89 -21.35
N GLN A 69 -0.05 -4.90 -20.44
CA GLN A 69 0.54 -3.57 -20.66
C GLN A 69 2.07 -3.64 -20.82
N ASN A 70 2.74 -4.45 -20.02
CA ASN A 70 4.19 -4.63 -20.10
C ASN A 70 4.59 -5.38 -21.39
N ALA A 71 3.84 -6.41 -21.80
CA ALA A 71 4.05 -7.09 -23.07
C ALA A 71 3.86 -6.14 -24.27
N ALA A 72 2.85 -5.27 -24.24
CA ALA A 72 2.65 -4.26 -25.27
C ALA A 72 3.82 -3.25 -25.32
N LYS A 73 4.26 -2.74 -24.15
CA LYS A 73 5.44 -1.87 -24.07
C LYS A 73 6.70 -2.56 -24.60
N PHE A 74 6.88 -3.84 -24.31
CA PHE A 74 7.98 -4.63 -24.83
C PHE A 74 7.96 -4.63 -26.36
N VAL A 75 6.84 -5.01 -26.99
CA VAL A 75 6.70 -5.00 -28.46
C VAL A 75 6.97 -3.60 -29.05
N ILE A 76 6.44 -2.54 -28.44
CA ILE A 76 6.65 -1.15 -28.87
C ILE A 76 8.13 -0.76 -28.81
N ASN A 77 8.84 -1.15 -27.76
CA ASN A 77 10.25 -0.82 -27.57
C ASN A 77 11.18 -1.69 -28.43
N THR A 78 10.79 -2.93 -28.72
CA THR A 78 11.57 -3.84 -29.59
C THR A 78 11.43 -3.49 -31.06
N HIS A 79 10.25 -3.00 -31.48
CA HIS A 79 9.98 -2.60 -32.87
C HIS A 79 9.44 -1.16 -32.97
N PRO A 80 10.22 -0.12 -32.60
CA PRO A 80 9.78 1.28 -32.67
C PRO A 80 9.35 1.71 -34.07
N GLU A 81 9.94 1.13 -35.11
CA GLU A 81 9.68 1.41 -36.54
C GLU A 81 8.21 1.26 -36.92
N LEU A 82 7.48 0.36 -36.25
CA LEU A 82 6.05 0.12 -36.50
C LEU A 82 5.16 1.24 -35.95
N PHE A 83 5.66 2.04 -35.01
CA PHE A 83 4.89 3.00 -34.23
C PHE A 83 5.39 4.45 -34.39
N GLU A 84 6.24 4.74 -35.38
CA GLU A 84 6.77 6.10 -35.61
C GLU A 84 5.75 7.07 -36.20
N LYS A 85 4.73 6.54 -36.88
CA LYS A 85 3.74 7.36 -37.55
C LYS A 85 2.76 7.95 -36.54
N ASP A 86 2.87 9.26 -36.33
CA ASP A 86 1.95 10.02 -35.49
C ASP A 86 0.75 10.54 -36.31
N TYR A 87 -0.45 10.27 -35.80
CA TYR A 87 -1.71 10.73 -36.37
C TYR A 87 -2.42 11.75 -35.46
N ALA A 88 -1.91 11.98 -34.25
CA ALA A 88 -2.58 12.79 -33.23
C ALA A 88 -2.20 14.27 -33.35
N GLU A 89 -3.21 15.15 -33.38
CA GLU A 89 -3.04 16.58 -33.21
C GLU A 89 -3.83 17.04 -31.98
N PRO A 90 -3.17 17.53 -30.92
CA PRO A 90 -1.74 17.77 -30.79
C PRO A 90 -0.91 16.50 -30.58
N HIS A 91 0.37 16.57 -30.95
CA HIS A 91 1.36 15.50 -30.72
C HIS A 91 1.36 15.03 -29.25
N ILE A 92 1.31 13.71 -29.04
CA ILE A 92 1.27 13.09 -27.70
C ILE A 92 2.56 12.32 -27.44
N GLN A 93 3.54 13.00 -26.82
CA GLN A 93 4.85 12.42 -26.52
C GLN A 93 4.78 11.12 -25.69
N SER A 94 3.80 10.98 -24.79
CA SER A 94 3.65 9.81 -23.92
C SER A 94 3.21 8.53 -24.63
N LEU A 95 2.67 8.63 -25.86
CA LEU A 95 2.24 7.47 -26.66
C LEU A 95 3.27 7.05 -27.71
N MET A 96 4.34 7.83 -27.89
CA MET A 96 5.40 7.50 -28.84
C MET A 96 6.38 6.50 -28.24
N PRO A 97 7.01 5.63 -29.07
CA PRO A 97 8.08 4.77 -28.64
C PRO A 97 9.20 5.57 -27.98
N LYS A 98 9.72 5.07 -26.86
CA LYS A 98 10.95 5.62 -26.29
C LYS A 98 12.09 5.17 -27.20
N ARG A 99 12.51 6.03 -28.14
CA ARG A 99 13.72 5.80 -28.94
C ARG A 99 14.92 5.85 -28.00
N LEU A 100 15.33 4.68 -27.51
CA LEU A 100 16.49 4.47 -26.66
C LEU A 100 17.62 3.79 -27.45
N VAL A 101 17.71 4.11 -28.74
CA VAL A 101 18.77 3.59 -29.60
C VAL A 101 20.08 4.27 -29.20
N LEU A 102 21.09 3.45 -28.90
CA LEU A 102 22.49 3.87 -28.83
C LEU A 102 22.91 4.37 -30.22
N GLN A 103 22.66 5.64 -30.53
CA GLN A 103 23.04 6.23 -31.83
C GLN A 103 24.53 6.58 -31.93
N LEU A 104 25.33 6.28 -30.91
CA LEU A 104 26.75 6.58 -30.88
C LEU A 104 27.53 5.32 -30.49
N GLU A 105 28.11 4.64 -31.49
CA GLU A 105 29.19 3.65 -31.26
C GLU A 105 30.50 4.34 -30.83
N GLU A 106 30.57 5.66 -30.98
CA GLU A 106 31.75 6.45 -30.64
C GLU A 106 31.91 6.62 -29.11
N VAL A 107 33.10 6.26 -28.62
CA VAL A 107 33.54 6.48 -27.22
C VAL A 107 33.56 7.98 -26.95
N SER A 108 32.46 8.48 -26.40
CA SER A 108 32.24 9.91 -26.16
C SER A 108 31.53 10.14 -24.84
N GLU A 109 31.67 11.36 -24.29
CA GLU A 109 30.95 11.76 -23.09
C GLU A 109 29.42 11.68 -23.28
N VAL A 110 28.92 12.02 -24.47
CA VAL A 110 27.50 11.98 -24.81
C VAL A 110 26.97 10.54 -24.78
N ALA A 111 27.75 9.59 -25.31
CA ALA A 111 27.41 8.16 -25.22
C ALA A 111 27.32 7.70 -23.76
N LEU A 112 28.27 8.11 -22.90
CA LEU A 112 28.20 7.79 -21.46
C LEU A 112 26.95 8.39 -20.79
N LYS A 113 26.61 9.65 -21.06
CA LYS A 113 25.39 10.29 -20.52
C LYS A 113 24.12 9.54 -20.95
N ASN A 114 24.06 9.10 -22.20
CA ASN A 114 22.94 8.29 -22.70
C ASN A 114 22.86 6.96 -21.95
N LEU A 115 23.97 6.24 -21.77
CA LEU A 115 23.99 4.99 -21.02
C LEU A 115 23.51 5.14 -19.56
N ILE A 116 23.86 6.27 -18.92
CA ILE A 116 23.38 6.59 -17.57
C ILE A 116 21.86 6.82 -17.57
N GLN A 117 21.33 7.57 -18.54
CA GLN A 117 19.88 7.78 -18.69
C GLN A 117 19.13 6.47 -18.94
N LEU A 118 19.75 5.54 -19.67
CA LEU A 118 19.24 4.19 -19.92
C LEU A 118 19.39 3.24 -18.73
N ARG A 119 20.06 3.67 -17.65
CA ARG A 119 20.34 2.89 -16.44
C ARG A 119 21.14 1.61 -16.74
N LYS A 120 21.97 1.61 -17.78
CA LYS A 120 22.82 0.48 -18.18
C LYS A 120 24.11 0.49 -17.36
N VAL A 121 24.06 -0.10 -16.16
CA VAL A 121 25.14 0.00 -15.16
C VAL A 121 26.49 -0.53 -15.67
N LYS A 122 26.54 -1.77 -16.21
CA LYS A 122 27.79 -2.39 -16.67
C LYS A 122 28.41 -1.66 -17.86
N GLU A 123 27.59 -1.33 -18.86
CA GLU A 123 28.04 -0.61 -20.05
C GLU A 123 28.52 0.80 -19.71
N SER A 124 27.84 1.50 -18.79
CA SER A 124 28.26 2.82 -18.31
C SER A 124 29.64 2.77 -17.64
N VAL A 125 29.90 1.76 -16.81
CA VAL A 125 31.20 1.57 -16.14
C VAL A 125 32.30 1.27 -17.16
N ASN A 126 32.03 0.37 -18.13
CA ASN A 126 32.99 0.04 -19.18
C ASN A 126 33.31 1.26 -20.06
N MET A 127 32.30 2.05 -20.44
CA MET A 127 32.48 3.29 -21.19
C MET A 127 33.29 4.32 -20.41
N TYR A 128 33.07 4.42 -19.10
CA TYR A 128 33.86 5.28 -18.22
C TYR A 128 35.34 4.88 -18.20
N ASP A 129 35.62 3.57 -18.12
CA ASP A 129 37.00 3.05 -18.15
C ASP A 129 37.68 3.30 -19.50
N GLN A 130 36.95 3.16 -20.62
CA GLN A 130 37.46 3.48 -21.96
C GLN A 130 37.80 4.97 -22.11
N LEU A 131 36.94 5.86 -21.60
CA LEU A 131 37.19 7.31 -21.61
C LEU A 131 38.41 7.69 -20.76
N LEU A 132 38.61 7.03 -19.62
CA LEU A 132 39.81 7.22 -18.79
C LEU A 132 41.08 6.72 -19.50
N GLN A 133 41.03 5.56 -20.15
CA GLN A 133 42.16 5.01 -20.92
C GLN A 133 42.53 5.89 -22.12
N ALA A 134 41.55 6.50 -22.77
CA ALA A 134 41.75 7.45 -23.86
C ALA A 134 42.33 8.81 -23.40
N GLY A 135 42.45 9.03 -22.08
CA GLY A 135 42.94 10.29 -21.51
C GLY A 135 41.95 11.46 -21.64
N THR A 136 40.69 11.18 -21.98
CA THR A 136 39.66 12.23 -22.06
C THR A 136 39.27 12.73 -20.67
N SER A 137 39.19 14.04 -20.49
CA SER A 137 38.76 14.65 -19.23
C SER A 137 37.25 14.51 -19.07
N ILE A 138 36.80 13.72 -18.10
CA ILE A 138 35.38 13.50 -17.83
C ILE A 138 34.88 14.61 -16.88
N PRO A 139 33.82 15.33 -17.22
CA PRO A 139 33.25 16.36 -16.34
C PRO A 139 32.75 15.77 -15.03
N LEU A 140 32.91 16.55 -13.94
CA LEU A 140 32.51 16.15 -12.60
C LEU A 140 31.02 15.79 -12.49
N GLU A 141 30.17 16.50 -13.23
CA GLU A 141 28.72 16.23 -13.29
C GLU A 141 28.43 14.84 -13.86
N THR A 142 29.13 14.44 -14.92
CA THR A 142 28.96 13.12 -15.56
C THR A 142 29.42 12.00 -14.63
N SER A 143 30.55 12.17 -13.94
CA SER A 143 31.00 11.23 -12.90
C SER A 143 30.02 11.14 -11.72
N ASN A 144 29.43 12.26 -11.30
CA ASN A 144 28.43 12.30 -10.24
C ASN A 144 27.15 11.57 -10.63
N ASN A 145 26.66 11.75 -11.86
CA ASN A 145 25.50 11.03 -12.37
C ASN A 145 25.76 9.51 -12.47
N LEU A 146 26.98 9.12 -12.82
CA LEU A 146 27.40 7.71 -12.80
C LEU A 146 27.40 7.16 -11.36
N LEU A 147 27.94 7.93 -10.40
CA LEU A 147 27.89 7.55 -8.98
C LEU A 147 26.46 7.43 -8.47
N ASP A 148 25.54 8.32 -8.86
CA ASP A 148 24.12 8.25 -8.47
C ASP A 148 23.50 6.92 -8.95
N LEU A 149 23.77 6.54 -10.20
CA LEU A 149 23.31 5.27 -10.76
C LEU A 149 23.88 4.07 -9.99
N LEU A 150 25.19 4.05 -9.77
CA LEU A 150 25.89 2.97 -9.09
C LEU A 150 25.45 2.82 -7.63
N CYS A 151 25.39 3.93 -6.89
CA CYS A 151 24.95 3.95 -5.50
C CYS A 151 23.47 3.60 -5.36
N PHE A 152 22.62 3.97 -6.32
CA PHE A 152 21.20 3.62 -6.27
C PHE A 152 20.99 2.12 -6.49
N TYR A 153 21.66 1.50 -7.45
CA TYR A 153 21.48 0.08 -7.80
C TYR A 153 22.46 -0.89 -7.11
N GLY A 154 23.50 -0.38 -6.43
CA GLY A 154 24.51 -1.22 -5.77
C GLY A 154 25.35 -2.02 -6.77
N ASP A 155 25.75 -1.38 -7.87
CA ASP A 155 26.52 -1.96 -9.00
C ASP A 155 25.86 -3.14 -9.73
N ARG A 156 24.54 -3.25 -9.63
CA ARG A 156 23.74 -4.23 -10.38
C ARG A 156 22.95 -3.54 -11.46
N GLU A 157 22.60 -4.26 -12.52
CA GLU A 157 21.63 -3.72 -13.48
C GLU A 157 20.26 -3.61 -12.80
N PRO A 158 19.45 -2.60 -13.15
CA PRO A 158 18.05 -2.63 -12.77
C PRO A 158 17.44 -3.94 -13.24
N ASP A 159 16.50 -4.50 -12.47
CA ASP A 159 15.65 -5.57 -12.96
C ASP A 159 15.00 -5.06 -14.25
N GLN A 160 15.50 -5.52 -15.39
CA GLN A 160 14.88 -5.22 -16.66
C GLN A 160 13.52 -5.91 -16.59
N GLU A 161 12.43 -5.23 -16.97
CA GLU A 161 11.08 -5.84 -17.07
C GLU A 161 11.07 -7.10 -17.99
N ASN A 162 12.20 -7.40 -18.64
CA ASN A 162 12.40 -8.38 -19.69
C ASN A 162 13.30 -9.58 -19.31
N ASP A 163 13.88 -9.64 -18.11
CA ASP A 163 14.81 -10.75 -17.80
C ASP A 163 14.04 -11.99 -17.32
N SER A 164 13.91 -12.98 -18.21
CA SER A 164 13.28 -14.29 -18.00
C SER A 164 14.11 -15.20 -17.07
N SER A 165 14.53 -14.69 -15.92
CA SER A 165 15.32 -15.43 -14.93
C SER A 165 14.47 -16.01 -13.78
N LEU A 166 13.15 -16.12 -13.98
CA LEU A 166 12.23 -16.81 -13.07
C LEU A 166 12.17 -18.34 -13.26
N GLU A 167 12.80 -18.91 -14.30
CA GLU A 167 12.72 -20.35 -14.59
C GLU A 167 13.79 -21.24 -13.92
N LYS A 168 14.72 -20.69 -13.11
CA LYS A 168 15.83 -21.49 -12.53
C LYS A 168 15.72 -21.82 -11.04
N GLN A 169 14.58 -21.62 -10.37
CA GLN A 169 14.48 -21.89 -8.92
C GLN A 169 13.22 -22.66 -8.49
N GLU A 170 12.78 -23.66 -9.26
CA GLU A 170 11.91 -24.72 -8.74
C GLU A 170 12.71 -26.00 -8.49
N GLU A 171 13.62 -25.98 -7.51
CA GLU A 171 14.09 -27.21 -6.86
C GLU A 171 14.79 -26.84 -5.56
N THR A 172 14.01 -26.62 -4.49
CA THR A 172 14.33 -27.05 -3.11
C THR A 172 13.23 -26.59 -2.14
N ALA A 173 12.68 -27.55 -1.40
CA ALA A 173 11.54 -27.40 -0.51
C ALA A 173 11.78 -26.42 0.68
N PRO A 174 10.72 -25.82 1.26
CA PRO A 174 10.85 -24.75 2.26
C PRO A 174 11.03 -25.30 3.68
N ARG A 175 12.03 -24.82 4.41
CA ARG A 175 12.11 -24.93 5.87
C ARG A 175 11.55 -23.66 6.53
N ARG A 176 10.58 -23.88 7.41
CA ARG A 176 9.90 -22.89 8.27
C ARG A 176 10.86 -22.41 9.35
N GLU A 177 11.05 -21.10 9.47
CA GLU A 177 11.40 -20.43 10.73
C GLU A 177 10.77 -19.03 10.73
N PHE A 178 10.02 -18.73 11.79
CA PHE A 178 9.24 -17.51 11.98
C PHE A 178 10.10 -16.35 12.49
N ALA A 179 9.69 -15.13 12.10
CA ALA A 179 9.97 -13.82 12.69
C ALA A 179 11.27 -13.09 12.28
N ARG A 180 11.19 -12.36 11.17
CA ARG A 180 11.72 -10.99 11.00
C ARG A 180 10.94 -10.28 9.88
N ASN A 181 10.14 -9.28 10.25
CA ASN A 181 9.37 -8.45 9.32
C ASN A 181 10.24 -7.31 8.78
N SER A 182 10.90 -7.53 7.67
CA SER A 182 10.96 -6.59 6.54
C SER A 182 11.20 -7.44 5.28
N SER A 183 10.52 -7.10 4.19
CA SER A 183 10.48 -7.87 2.95
C SER A 183 11.86 -8.36 2.49
N LYS A 184 12.13 -9.67 2.58
CA LYS A 184 13.23 -10.32 1.89
C LYS A 184 12.92 -10.41 0.39
N SER A 185 12.96 -9.29 -0.31
CA SER A 185 13.62 -9.30 -1.63
C SER A 185 15.11 -9.56 -1.34
N GLN A 186 15.78 -10.43 -2.11
CA GLN A 186 17.22 -10.73 -1.94
C GLN A 186 18.00 -9.46 -1.56
N GLN A 187 18.47 -9.38 -0.31
CA GLN A 187 19.00 -8.15 0.25
C GLN A 187 20.25 -7.76 -0.56
N ILE A 188 20.15 -6.69 -1.35
CA ILE A 188 21.29 -6.14 -2.07
C ILE A 188 22.23 -5.59 -1.01
N THR A 189 23.30 -6.33 -0.74
CA THR A 189 24.36 -5.89 0.15
C THR A 189 25.40 -5.12 -0.64
N TRP A 190 25.86 -4.01 -0.08
CA TRP A 190 27.02 -3.30 -0.58
C TRP A 190 28.23 -4.24 -0.53
N ARG A 191 28.94 -4.35 -1.64
CA ARG A 191 30.14 -5.19 -1.74
C ARG A 191 31.37 -4.35 -1.43
N GLU A 192 32.34 -4.94 -0.75
CA GLU A 192 33.64 -4.27 -0.58
C GLU A 192 34.34 -4.14 -1.94
N ASN A 193 35.01 -3.00 -2.17
CA ASN A 193 35.72 -2.72 -3.42
C ASN A 193 34.83 -2.78 -4.66
N ASN A 194 33.60 -2.30 -4.52
CA ASN A 194 32.66 -2.22 -5.62
C ASN A 194 33.06 -1.11 -6.63
N ASN A 195 32.42 -1.06 -7.79
CA ASN A 195 32.67 -0.05 -8.81
C ASN A 195 32.37 1.37 -8.29
N ALA A 196 31.38 1.54 -7.41
CA ALA A 196 31.11 2.83 -6.79
C ALA A 196 32.31 3.36 -5.99
N GLU A 197 32.90 2.54 -5.11
CA GLU A 197 34.12 2.87 -4.37
C GLU A 197 35.29 3.12 -5.32
N ARG A 198 35.49 2.24 -6.32
CA ARG A 198 36.58 2.39 -7.31
C ARG A 198 36.48 3.72 -8.06
N ILE A 199 35.31 4.03 -8.63
CA ILE A 199 35.09 5.26 -9.40
C ILE A 199 35.22 6.48 -8.50
N PHE A 200 34.69 6.42 -7.28
CA PHE A 200 34.88 7.50 -6.31
C PHE A 200 36.37 7.76 -6.05
N HIS A 201 37.20 6.74 -5.87
CA HIS A 201 38.64 6.92 -5.69
C HIS A 201 39.35 7.48 -6.92
N LEU A 202 38.96 7.06 -8.13
CA LEU A 202 39.53 7.51 -9.40
C LEU A 202 39.16 8.96 -9.77
N MET A 203 38.11 9.52 -9.18
CA MET A 203 37.71 10.90 -9.47
C MET A 203 38.80 11.91 -9.05
N PRO A 204 39.26 12.78 -9.97
CA PRO A 204 40.32 13.75 -9.68
C PRO A 204 39.86 14.85 -8.72
N LYS A 205 38.55 15.17 -8.71
CA LYS A 205 37.92 16.12 -7.78
C LYS A 205 36.65 15.49 -7.23
N LYS A 206 36.45 15.61 -5.91
CA LYS A 206 35.27 15.15 -5.18
C LYS A 206 34.58 16.36 -4.57
N ASN A 207 33.27 16.49 -4.79
CA ASN A 207 32.46 17.58 -4.26
C ASN A 207 31.42 17.06 -3.25
N VAL A 208 30.63 17.98 -2.68
CA VAL A 208 29.54 17.67 -1.75
C VAL A 208 28.63 16.56 -2.28
N HIS A 209 28.20 16.66 -3.54
CA HIS A 209 27.32 15.66 -4.18
C HIS A 209 27.93 14.26 -4.17
N SER A 210 29.19 14.11 -4.60
CA SER A 210 29.87 12.81 -4.64
C SER A 210 29.89 12.11 -3.27
N TYR A 211 30.15 12.86 -2.19
CA TYR A 211 30.11 12.34 -0.82
C TYR A 211 28.68 11.98 -0.38
N CYS A 212 27.73 12.90 -0.59
CA CYS A 212 26.33 12.71 -0.21
C CYS A 212 25.71 11.48 -0.89
N THR A 213 26.04 11.24 -2.16
CA THR A 213 25.60 10.07 -2.92
C THR A 213 26.21 8.78 -2.40
N MET A 214 27.52 8.73 -2.13
CA MET A 214 28.16 7.54 -1.56
C MET A 214 27.56 7.18 -0.20
N ILE A 215 27.36 8.16 0.69
CA ILE A 215 26.75 7.94 2.02
C ILE A 215 25.34 7.35 1.86
N ARG A 216 24.51 7.94 0.98
CA ARG A 216 23.14 7.45 0.72
C ARG A 216 23.14 6.02 0.15
N GLY A 217 24.03 5.72 -0.79
CA GLY A 217 24.19 4.38 -1.35
C GLY A 217 24.61 3.34 -0.32
N MET A 218 25.64 3.64 0.48
CA MET A 218 26.13 2.74 1.54
C MET A 218 25.02 2.37 2.53
N VAL A 219 24.26 3.37 3.03
CA VAL A 219 23.14 3.11 3.96
C VAL A 219 22.03 2.33 3.28
N LYS A 220 21.64 2.69 2.04
CA LYS A 220 20.57 2.00 1.30
C LYS A 220 20.85 0.49 1.16
N HIS A 221 22.12 0.12 1.00
CA HIS A 221 22.57 -1.26 0.83
C HIS A 221 23.19 -1.87 2.10
N GLY A 222 22.89 -1.31 3.27
CA GLY A 222 23.15 -1.90 4.59
C GLY A 222 24.51 -1.60 5.23
N GLU A 223 25.44 -0.92 4.56
CA GLU A 223 26.77 -0.60 5.09
C GLU A 223 26.79 0.71 5.86
N CYS A 224 26.05 0.73 6.98
CA CYS A 224 25.89 1.93 7.79
C CYS A 224 27.22 2.42 8.39
N GLN A 225 28.10 1.53 8.86
CA GLN A 225 29.37 1.95 9.47
C GLN A 225 30.29 2.68 8.47
N LYS A 226 30.39 2.18 7.23
CA LYS A 226 31.17 2.84 6.16
C LYS A 226 30.59 4.22 5.82
N ALA A 227 29.25 4.36 5.85
CA ALA A 227 28.58 5.63 5.63
C ALA A 227 28.96 6.68 6.68
N PHE A 228 29.04 6.31 7.97
CA PHE A 228 29.50 7.21 9.04
C PHE A 228 30.97 7.60 8.89
N ASN A 229 31.84 6.66 8.48
CA ASN A 229 33.25 6.97 8.21
C ASN A 229 33.38 7.95 7.03
N MET A 230 32.64 7.73 5.95
CA MET A 230 32.60 8.62 4.78
C MET A 230 32.09 10.02 5.14
N TYR A 231 31.12 10.11 6.06
CA TYR A 231 30.63 11.38 6.58
C TYR A 231 31.68 12.09 7.45
N ALA A 232 32.40 11.38 8.31
CA ALA A 232 33.52 11.96 9.08
C ALA A 232 34.61 12.52 8.15
N ASP A 233 34.95 11.80 7.06
CA ASP A 233 35.88 12.28 6.04
C ASP A 233 35.38 13.54 5.32
N MET A 234 34.07 13.63 5.07
CA MET A 234 33.43 14.80 4.48
C MET A 234 33.56 16.03 5.39
N VAL A 235 33.29 15.86 6.69
CA VAL A 235 33.43 16.92 7.71
C VAL A 235 34.89 17.36 7.85
N ASN A 236 35.84 16.43 7.88
CA ASN A 236 37.28 16.72 7.92
C ASN A 236 37.77 17.54 6.72
N LYS A 237 37.06 17.47 5.59
CA LYS A 237 37.32 18.27 4.38
C LYS A 237 36.55 19.58 4.34
N ASN A 238 35.90 19.97 5.44
CA ASN A 238 35.06 21.17 5.56
C ASN A 238 33.93 21.21 4.52
N LEU A 239 33.39 20.05 4.13
CA LEU A 239 32.24 19.94 3.23
C LEU A 239 30.95 19.79 4.05
N LYS A 240 29.91 20.56 3.69
CA LYS A 240 28.59 20.50 4.33
C LYS A 240 27.70 19.47 3.64
N ALA A 241 27.09 18.57 4.40
CA ALA A 241 26.17 17.56 3.86
C ALA A 241 24.82 18.19 3.46
N ASP A 242 24.02 17.48 2.66
CA ASP A 242 22.65 17.90 2.36
C ASP A 242 21.63 17.31 3.36
N VAL A 243 20.41 17.87 3.38
CA VAL A 243 19.32 17.42 4.27
C VAL A 243 19.02 15.92 4.07
N SER A 244 19.08 15.41 2.84
CA SER A 244 18.77 14.02 2.53
C SER A 244 19.84 13.05 3.07
N THR A 245 21.10 13.47 3.10
CA THR A 245 22.20 12.74 3.70
C THR A 245 22.05 12.65 5.21
N PHE A 246 21.70 13.76 5.89
CA PHE A 246 21.36 13.71 7.32
C PHE A 246 20.18 12.79 7.61
N ASN A 247 19.09 12.90 6.83
CA ASN A 247 17.93 12.02 6.99
C ASN A 247 18.29 10.54 6.88
N THR A 248 19.25 10.23 6.02
CA THR A 248 19.74 8.87 5.77
C THR A 248 20.66 8.39 6.91
N LEU A 249 21.57 9.24 7.40
CA LEU A 249 22.43 8.94 8.55
C LEU A 249 21.62 8.75 9.84
N ILE A 250 20.56 9.53 10.05
CA ILE A 250 19.64 9.38 11.19
C ILE A 250 18.97 7.99 11.17
N LEU A 251 18.55 7.51 10.00
CA LEU A 251 18.00 6.16 9.87
C LEU A 251 19.06 5.08 10.12
N ALA A 252 20.28 5.30 9.64
CA ALA A 252 21.41 4.38 9.81
C ALA A 252 21.92 4.29 11.26
N ALA A 253 21.72 5.33 12.08
CA ALA A 253 22.19 5.38 13.47
C ALA A 253 21.71 4.18 14.32
N ILE A 254 20.54 3.62 13.97
CA ILE A 254 19.92 2.49 14.64
C ILE A 254 20.71 1.19 14.44
N ASP A 255 21.37 1.04 13.30
CA ASP A 255 22.10 -0.16 12.91
C ASP A 255 23.59 -0.08 13.32
N VAL A 256 24.08 1.12 13.62
CA VAL A 256 25.47 1.37 14.06
C VAL A 256 25.66 1.18 15.57
N LYS A 257 24.62 1.43 16.38
CA LYS A 257 24.68 1.33 17.83
C LYS A 257 23.77 0.22 18.33
N GLU A 258 24.24 -0.60 19.27
CA GLU A 258 23.43 -1.71 19.78
C GLU A 258 22.43 -1.25 20.84
N LYS A 259 22.86 -0.40 21.78
CA LYS A 259 22.05 0.01 22.93
C LYS A 259 21.10 1.17 22.59
N TYR A 260 19.88 1.09 23.10
CA TYR A 260 18.83 2.11 22.91
C TYR A 260 19.25 3.54 23.23
N ILE A 261 20.00 3.75 24.32
CA ILE A 261 20.45 5.08 24.75
C ILE A 261 21.52 5.62 23.78
N GLU A 262 22.44 4.76 23.34
CA GLU A 262 23.52 5.12 22.42
C GLU A 262 22.97 5.46 21.02
N LYS A 263 21.92 4.75 20.57
CA LYS A 263 21.18 5.08 19.33
C LYS A 263 20.64 6.51 19.37
N TRP A 264 19.96 6.87 20.46
CA TRP A 264 19.38 8.21 20.60
C TRP A 264 20.44 9.30 20.72
N ALA A 265 21.51 9.07 21.51
CA ALA A 265 22.63 10.01 21.61
C ALA A 265 23.28 10.28 20.25
N CYS A 266 23.41 9.24 19.41
CA CYS A 266 23.92 9.40 18.05
C CYS A 266 23.00 10.27 17.17
N ILE A 267 21.67 10.15 17.32
CA ILE A 267 20.71 11.00 16.61
C ILE A 267 20.81 12.45 17.12
N GLU A 268 20.90 12.68 18.43
CA GLU A 268 21.10 14.03 19.00
C GLU A 268 22.39 14.68 18.48
N ASP A 269 23.49 13.92 18.41
CA ASP A 269 24.76 14.40 17.86
C ASP A 269 24.63 14.79 16.36
N LEU A 270 23.91 14.00 15.56
CA LEU A 270 23.66 14.33 14.15
C LEU A 270 22.82 15.60 13.99
N LEU A 271 21.81 15.81 14.84
CA LEU A 271 21.00 17.04 14.83
C LEU A 271 21.82 18.27 15.24
N ARG A 272 22.70 18.13 16.24
CA ARG A 272 23.63 19.20 16.60
C ARG A 272 24.55 19.55 15.44
N GLN A 273 25.12 18.55 14.76
CA GLN A 273 25.98 18.79 13.60
C GLN A 273 25.23 19.41 12.42
N MET A 274 23.97 19.03 12.21
CA MET A 274 23.11 19.64 11.19
C MET A 274 22.90 21.14 11.47
N ALA A 275 22.68 21.50 12.74
CA ALA A 275 22.57 22.89 13.17
C ALA A 275 23.90 23.65 13.07
N GLU A 276 25.03 23.04 13.46
CA GLU A 276 26.39 23.61 13.33
C GLU A 276 26.77 23.87 11.86
N GLN A 277 26.21 23.11 10.92
CA GLN A 277 26.39 23.30 9.49
C GLN A 277 25.38 24.30 8.86
N ASP A 278 24.51 24.92 9.66
CA ASP A 278 23.43 25.82 9.23
C ASP A 278 22.40 25.16 8.29
N ILE A 279 22.15 23.86 8.45
CA ILE A 279 21.22 23.11 7.59
C ILE A 279 19.88 22.99 8.30
N GLN A 280 18.81 23.49 7.65
CA GLN A 280 17.47 23.45 8.23
C GLN A 280 16.82 22.07 8.05
N PRO A 281 16.27 21.47 9.13
CA PRO A 281 15.53 20.22 9.04
C PRO A 281 14.21 20.42 8.27
N ASN A 282 13.78 19.39 7.56
CA ASN A 282 12.49 19.37 6.87
C ASN A 282 11.57 18.29 7.47
N LEU A 283 10.35 18.17 6.92
CA LEU A 283 9.39 17.14 7.35
C LEU A 283 10.00 15.73 7.32
N LEU A 284 10.73 15.38 6.26
CA LEU A 284 11.34 14.06 6.11
C LEU A 284 12.44 13.84 7.17
N THR A 285 13.15 14.88 7.61
CA THR A 285 14.09 14.80 8.73
C THR A 285 13.38 14.37 10.00
N PHE A 286 12.28 15.04 10.33
CA PHE A 286 11.49 14.70 11.51
C PHE A 286 10.84 13.32 11.42
N ASN A 287 10.32 12.94 10.25
CA ASN A 287 9.80 11.59 10.04
C ASN A 287 10.90 10.53 10.18
N SER A 288 12.11 10.76 9.66
CA SER A 288 13.27 9.88 9.86
C SER A 288 13.62 9.72 11.34
N ILE A 289 13.63 10.81 12.11
CA ILE A 289 13.87 10.77 13.57
C ILE A 289 12.79 9.93 14.26
N LEU A 290 11.51 10.18 13.98
CA LEU A 290 10.40 9.44 14.60
C LEU A 290 10.40 7.96 14.20
N LYS A 291 10.78 7.65 12.96
CA LYS A 291 10.96 6.29 12.47
C LYS A 291 12.09 5.58 13.21
N ALA A 292 13.22 6.27 13.43
CA ALA A 292 14.36 5.74 14.16
C ALA A 292 14.08 5.57 15.66
N LEU A 293 13.34 6.52 16.24
CA LEU A 293 12.93 6.49 17.63
C LEU A 293 12.13 5.23 17.98
N LYS A 294 11.34 4.65 17.07
CA LYS A 294 10.62 3.38 17.32
C LYS A 294 11.52 2.27 17.84
N GLN A 295 12.81 2.30 17.49
CA GLN A 295 13.82 1.32 17.86
C GLN A 295 14.74 1.78 19.00
N CYS A 296 14.38 2.85 19.73
CA CYS A 296 15.11 3.39 20.89
C CYS A 296 14.46 3.02 22.25
N GLY A 297 13.58 2.01 22.27
CA GLY A 297 13.02 1.44 23.50
C GLY A 297 12.15 2.42 24.30
N LYS A 298 12.36 2.50 25.63
CA LYS A 298 11.53 3.32 26.54
C LYS A 298 11.71 4.83 26.36
N VAL A 299 12.83 5.28 25.80
CA VAL A 299 13.14 6.72 25.59
C VAL A 299 12.24 7.35 24.52
N SER A 300 11.71 6.51 23.62
CA SER A 300 10.98 6.90 22.42
C SER A 300 9.81 7.86 22.69
N ARG A 301 8.96 7.57 23.70
CA ARG A 301 7.76 8.38 23.97
C ARG A 301 8.08 9.78 24.47
N ALA A 302 9.02 9.89 25.41
CA ALA A 302 9.41 11.17 26.00
C ALA A 302 10.03 12.07 24.93
N LYS A 303 10.92 11.52 24.10
CA LYS A 303 11.59 12.26 23.03
C LYS A 303 10.68 12.58 21.85
N ALA A 304 9.75 11.70 21.47
CA ALA A 304 8.79 11.97 20.40
C ALA A 304 7.94 13.23 20.65
N ARG A 305 7.54 13.48 21.91
CA ARG A 305 6.82 14.72 22.26
C ARG A 305 7.68 15.97 22.08
N LEU A 306 8.96 15.91 22.41
CA LEU A 306 9.89 17.02 22.20
C LEU A 306 10.04 17.31 20.70
N ILE A 307 10.22 16.26 19.89
CA ILE A 307 10.31 16.38 18.44
C ILE A 307 9.07 17.04 17.83
N LEU A 308 7.86 16.69 18.29
CA LEU A 308 6.64 17.37 17.82
C LEU A 308 6.58 18.85 18.20
N ASN A 309 7.06 19.20 19.40
CA ASN A 309 7.12 20.60 19.81
C ASN A 309 8.13 21.38 18.97
N GLU A 310 9.26 20.77 18.62
CA GLU A 310 10.26 21.35 17.72
C GLU A 310 9.71 21.54 16.30
N MET A 311 9.02 20.54 15.75
CA MET A 311 8.34 20.67 14.45
C MET A 311 7.39 21.88 14.44
N ARG A 312 6.59 22.04 15.51
CA ARG A 312 5.68 23.19 15.66
C ARG A 312 6.44 24.51 15.81
N ALA A 313 7.52 24.54 16.57
CA ALA A 313 8.34 25.73 16.75
C ALA A 313 8.99 26.20 15.43
N LEU A 314 9.31 25.26 14.55
CA LEU A 314 9.84 25.52 13.21
C LEU A 314 8.76 25.69 12.13
N ASN A 315 7.48 25.73 12.51
CA ASN A 315 6.33 25.82 11.60
C ASN A 315 6.29 24.72 10.53
N ILE A 316 6.77 23.52 10.85
CA ILE A 316 6.68 22.33 9.98
C ILE A 316 5.46 21.52 10.39
N GLU A 317 4.50 21.41 9.48
CA GLU A 317 3.26 20.69 9.73
C GLU A 317 3.48 19.16 9.72
N PRO A 318 2.94 18.42 10.71
CA PRO A 318 2.95 16.96 10.69
C PRO A 318 2.20 16.36 9.49
N SER A 319 2.75 15.28 8.95
CA SER A 319 2.15 14.45 7.89
C SER A 319 1.46 13.21 8.47
N PHE A 320 0.78 12.43 7.63
CA PHE A 320 0.21 11.15 8.05
C PHE A 320 1.29 10.16 8.50
N ALA A 321 2.47 10.17 7.86
CA ALA A 321 3.63 9.41 8.29
C ALA A 321 4.08 9.82 9.71
N THR A 322 4.13 11.12 10.01
CA THR A 322 4.44 11.63 11.35
C THR A 322 3.49 11.01 12.39
N TYR A 323 2.18 11.07 12.15
CA TYR A 323 1.17 10.49 13.02
C TYR A 323 1.23 8.96 13.10
N TYR A 324 1.52 8.29 11.98
CA TYR A 324 1.75 6.85 11.93
C TYR A 324 2.93 6.45 12.82
N HIS A 325 4.05 7.17 12.75
CA HIS A 325 5.21 6.88 13.58
C HIS A 325 4.91 7.05 15.07
N LEU A 326 4.16 8.09 15.45
CA LEU A 326 3.68 8.32 16.81
C LEU A 326 2.77 7.20 17.33
N LEU A 327 1.79 6.77 16.52
CA LEU A 327 0.89 5.68 16.88
C LEU A 327 1.67 4.39 17.12
N CYS A 328 2.59 4.00 16.22
CA CYS A 328 3.42 2.82 16.43
C CYS A 328 4.27 2.86 17.71
N MET A 329 4.79 4.03 18.10
CA MET A 329 5.54 4.16 19.35
C MET A 329 4.67 3.93 20.59
N SER A 330 3.37 4.24 20.50
CA SER A 330 2.41 3.95 21.58
C SER A 330 2.07 2.47 21.71
N HIS A 331 2.24 1.68 20.63
CA HIS A 331 2.02 0.23 20.59
C HIS A 331 3.18 -0.59 21.16
N ASN A 332 4.42 -0.12 21.00
CA ASN A 332 5.61 -0.87 21.39
C ASN A 332 5.85 -0.96 22.92
N ILE A 333 4.95 -0.42 23.75
CA ILE A 333 5.05 -0.46 25.21
C ILE A 333 3.85 -1.24 25.76
N VAL A 334 4.08 -2.52 26.08
CA VAL A 334 3.10 -3.41 26.71
C VAL A 334 2.61 -2.78 28.03
N GLY A 335 1.30 -2.62 28.19
CA GLY A 335 0.66 -2.31 29.49
C GLY A 335 -0.04 -0.96 29.64
N PHE A 336 -0.12 -0.09 28.62
CA PHE A 336 -0.74 1.24 28.76
C PHE A 336 -1.77 1.57 27.65
N SER A 337 -2.99 1.01 27.75
CA SER A 337 -4.11 1.29 26.83
C SER A 337 -4.60 2.76 26.91
N GLU A 338 -4.69 3.34 28.11
CA GLU A 338 -5.15 4.72 28.32
C GLU A 338 -4.27 5.78 27.61
N SER A 339 -2.97 5.49 27.50
CA SER A 339 -2.02 6.37 26.83
C SER A 339 -2.11 6.32 25.30
N GLN A 340 -2.75 5.29 24.73
CA GLN A 340 -2.95 5.12 23.28
C GLN A 340 -4.21 5.85 22.82
N SER A 341 -5.30 5.73 23.60
CA SER A 341 -6.56 6.44 23.31
C SER A 341 -6.34 7.95 23.25
N HIS A 342 -5.72 8.56 24.27
CA HIS A 342 -5.45 10.00 24.29
C HIS A 342 -4.63 10.50 23.08
N VAL A 343 -3.65 9.71 22.63
CA VAL A 343 -2.82 10.07 21.46
C VAL A 343 -3.64 10.02 20.18
N LEU A 344 -4.38 8.93 19.95
CA LEU A 344 -5.20 8.81 18.74
C LEU A 344 -6.33 9.85 18.72
N TYR A 345 -6.99 10.13 19.85
CA TYR A 345 -7.98 11.19 19.96
C TYR A 345 -7.40 12.57 19.62
N ALA A 346 -6.22 12.90 20.16
CA ALA A 346 -5.55 14.16 19.85
C ALA A 346 -5.20 14.28 18.35
N ILE A 347 -4.71 13.19 17.75
CA ILE A 347 -4.42 13.13 16.32
C ILE A 347 -5.70 13.31 15.50
N VAL A 348 -6.77 12.57 15.80
CA VAL A 348 -8.05 12.65 15.08
C VAL A 348 -8.65 14.06 15.15
N ASN A 349 -8.59 14.71 16.32
CA ASN A 349 -9.03 16.11 16.48
C ASN A 349 -8.26 17.09 15.58
N GLU A 350 -6.96 16.85 15.35
CA GLU A 350 -6.12 17.70 14.51
C GLU A 350 -6.37 17.45 13.02
N ILE A 351 -6.41 16.18 12.59
CA ILE A 351 -6.61 15.80 11.19
C ILE A 351 -8.01 16.14 10.66
N GLU A 352 -9.04 16.17 11.51
CA GLU A 352 -10.41 16.52 11.11
C GLU A 352 -10.49 17.94 10.53
N ARG A 353 -9.67 18.85 11.07
CA ARG A 353 -9.66 20.28 10.74
C ARG A 353 -8.74 20.64 9.57
N LYS A 354 -7.96 19.67 9.07
CA LYS A 354 -6.94 19.88 8.04
C LYS A 354 -7.20 19.05 6.79
N THR A 355 -6.58 19.49 5.70
CA THR A 355 -6.46 18.78 4.43
C THR A 355 -5.00 18.38 4.24
N PHE A 356 -4.75 17.19 3.72
CA PHE A 356 -3.40 16.64 3.61
C PHE A 356 -3.10 16.30 2.16
N CYS A 357 -1.84 16.51 1.77
CA CYS A 357 -1.30 16.05 0.50
C CYS A 357 -0.26 14.95 0.76
N PRO A 358 -0.04 14.01 -0.17
CA PRO A 358 1.02 13.01 -0.04
C PRO A 358 2.39 13.69 0.03
N GLN A 359 3.13 13.46 1.11
CA GLN A 359 4.44 14.07 1.34
C GLN A 359 5.51 13.04 1.71
N ASP A 360 5.12 11.91 2.30
CA ASP A 360 6.03 10.85 2.73
C ASP A 360 5.53 9.48 2.23
N PRO A 361 6.41 8.58 1.74
CA PRO A 361 6.01 7.22 1.37
C PRO A 361 5.30 6.43 2.47
N ASP A 362 5.58 6.72 3.75
CA ASP A 362 4.97 6.06 4.89
C ASP A 362 3.57 6.63 5.25
N ASP A 363 3.09 7.68 4.57
CA ASP A 363 1.74 8.25 4.76
C ASP A 363 0.64 7.20 4.61
N VAL A 364 0.86 6.22 3.71
CA VAL A 364 -0.11 5.18 3.37
C VAL A 364 -0.42 4.21 4.52
N TYR A 365 0.44 4.14 5.54
CA TYR A 365 0.26 3.21 6.66
C TYR A 365 -0.54 3.80 7.82
N PHE A 366 -0.85 5.10 7.79
CA PHE A 366 -1.54 5.77 8.89
C PHE A 366 -2.94 5.20 9.13
N PHE A 367 -3.80 5.19 8.11
CA PHE A 367 -5.20 4.80 8.27
C PHE A 367 -5.35 3.33 8.68
N THR A 368 -4.56 2.43 8.11
CA THR A 368 -4.57 1.00 8.46
C THR A 368 -4.22 0.79 9.94
N ASN A 369 -3.19 1.48 10.43
CA ASN A 369 -2.75 1.33 11.82
C ASN A 369 -3.68 2.07 12.79
N ALA A 370 -4.21 3.23 12.41
CA ALA A 370 -5.18 3.96 13.22
C ALA A 370 -6.47 3.14 13.40
N MET A 371 -6.99 2.52 12.33
CA MET A 371 -8.18 1.66 12.43
C MET A 371 -7.93 0.39 13.26
N LYS A 372 -6.75 -0.23 13.12
CA LYS A 372 -6.33 -1.33 13.99
C LYS A 372 -6.32 -0.90 15.47
N THR A 373 -5.83 0.31 15.75
CA THR A 373 -5.82 0.86 17.11
C THR A 373 -7.24 1.07 17.63
N CYS A 374 -8.18 1.56 16.81
CA CYS A 374 -9.59 1.66 17.20
C CYS A 374 -10.19 0.29 17.55
N LEU A 375 -9.84 -0.77 16.80
CA LEU A 375 -10.27 -2.13 17.07
C LEU A 375 -9.73 -2.66 18.41
N GLU A 376 -8.46 -2.42 18.70
CA GLU A 376 -7.83 -2.81 19.97
C GLU A 376 -8.42 -2.06 21.18
N LEU A 377 -8.78 -0.78 21.00
CA LEU A 377 -9.46 0.02 22.01
C LEU A 377 -10.97 -0.27 22.13
N LYS A 378 -11.54 -1.00 21.16
CA LYS A 378 -12.99 -1.24 21.01
C LYS A 378 -13.82 0.05 20.98
N ASP A 379 -13.27 1.10 20.36
CA ASP A 379 -13.91 2.43 20.29
C ASP A 379 -14.52 2.69 18.91
N VAL A 380 -15.82 2.42 18.78
CA VAL A 380 -16.56 2.59 17.52
C VAL A 380 -16.76 4.06 17.13
N GLN A 381 -16.90 4.96 18.10
CA GLN A 381 -17.10 6.38 17.82
C GLN A 381 -15.86 6.99 17.18
N LEU A 382 -14.68 6.64 17.69
CA LEU A 382 -13.41 7.03 17.11
C LEU A 382 -13.20 6.45 15.71
N ALA A 383 -13.64 5.21 15.48
CA ALA A 383 -13.61 4.59 14.17
C ALA A 383 -14.47 5.34 13.14
N TYR A 384 -15.70 5.75 13.48
CA TYR A 384 -16.54 6.56 12.58
C TYR A 384 -15.93 7.93 12.28
N ARG A 385 -15.29 8.57 13.27
CA ARG A 385 -14.57 9.83 13.06
C ARG A 385 -13.42 9.65 12.08
N LEU A 386 -12.59 8.62 12.30
CA LEU A 386 -11.49 8.29 11.40
C LEU A 386 -11.99 7.94 9.99
N HIS A 387 -13.11 7.23 9.88
CA HIS A 387 -13.73 6.87 8.61
C HIS A 387 -14.16 8.12 7.83
N ARG A 388 -14.85 9.07 8.47
CA ARG A 388 -15.23 10.35 7.85
C ARG A 388 -14.04 11.16 7.35
N VAL A 389 -12.91 11.12 8.08
CA VAL A 389 -11.68 11.79 7.63
C VAL A 389 -11.09 11.09 6.40
N MET A 390 -11.09 9.75 6.39
CA MET A 390 -10.62 8.96 5.26
C MET A 390 -11.49 9.18 4.00
N GLU A 391 -12.81 9.32 4.15
CA GLU A 391 -13.74 9.49 3.04
C GLU A 391 -13.57 10.79 2.24
N LYS A 392 -12.90 11.82 2.80
CA LYS A 392 -12.53 13.04 2.08
C LYS A 392 -11.71 12.65 0.83
N ALA A 393 -12.08 13.18 -0.34
CA ALA A 393 -11.54 12.75 -1.64
C ALA A 393 -10.00 12.74 -1.71
N GLU A 394 -9.36 13.76 -1.14
CA GLU A 394 -7.90 13.93 -1.07
C GLU A 394 -7.20 12.84 -0.25
N ASN A 395 -7.88 12.30 0.77
CA ASN A 395 -7.32 11.32 1.70
C ASN A 395 -7.49 9.88 1.22
N ARG A 396 -8.41 9.59 0.28
CA ARG A 396 -8.65 8.22 -0.23
C ARG A 396 -7.42 7.61 -0.90
N ILE A 397 -6.55 8.46 -1.44
CA ILE A 397 -5.27 8.06 -2.05
C ILE A 397 -4.34 7.45 -1.00
N MET A 398 -4.46 7.88 0.26
CA MET A 398 -3.63 7.45 1.38
C MET A 398 -3.97 6.06 1.93
N LEU A 399 -5.04 5.40 1.46
CA LEU A 399 -5.30 4.00 1.84
C LEU A 399 -4.37 3.00 1.12
N GLY A 400 -3.52 3.49 0.22
CA GLY A 400 -2.49 2.70 -0.45
C GLY A 400 -3.06 1.59 -1.33
N ASN A 401 -2.41 0.42 -1.31
CA ASN A 401 -2.75 -0.71 -2.17
C ASN A 401 -3.99 -1.48 -1.70
N MET A 402 -4.49 -2.42 -2.52
CA MET A 402 -5.69 -3.20 -2.18
C MET A 402 -5.53 -4.01 -0.89
N THR A 403 -4.34 -4.52 -0.59
CA THR A 403 -4.08 -5.26 0.64
C THR A 403 -4.26 -4.37 1.87
N GLN A 404 -3.75 -3.14 1.82
CA GLN A 404 -3.92 -2.13 2.87
C GLN A 404 -5.39 -1.71 3.00
N LYS A 405 -6.09 -1.48 1.88
CA LYS A 405 -7.54 -1.22 1.85
C LYS A 405 -8.33 -2.35 2.51
N ASN A 406 -8.09 -3.58 2.09
CA ASN A 406 -8.73 -4.77 2.66
C ASN A 406 -8.47 -4.84 4.17
N PHE A 407 -7.24 -4.63 4.62
CA PHE A 407 -6.91 -4.66 6.04
C PHE A 407 -7.68 -3.58 6.83
N TYR A 408 -7.72 -2.35 6.32
CA TYR A 408 -8.47 -1.24 6.93
C TYR A 408 -9.96 -1.56 7.07
N TYR A 409 -10.62 -1.93 5.97
CA TYR A 409 -12.06 -2.23 5.99
C TYR A 409 -12.39 -3.47 6.81
N MET A 410 -11.50 -4.46 6.82
CA MET A 410 -11.62 -5.63 7.69
C MET A 410 -11.59 -5.25 9.16
N SER A 411 -10.62 -4.44 9.59
CA SER A 411 -10.54 -3.99 10.99
C SER A 411 -11.73 -3.12 11.38
N PHE A 412 -12.22 -2.28 10.46
CA PHE A 412 -13.43 -1.49 10.68
C PHE A 412 -14.67 -2.37 10.82
N PHE A 413 -14.89 -3.31 9.90
CA PHE A 413 -16.04 -4.21 9.92
C PHE A 413 -16.02 -5.13 11.15
N GLU A 414 -14.85 -5.62 11.55
CA GLU A 414 -14.70 -6.42 12.77
C GLU A 414 -15.07 -5.63 14.02
N LEU A 415 -14.67 -4.37 14.10
CA LEU A 415 -15.06 -3.50 15.22
C LEU A 415 -16.57 -3.28 15.25
N LEU A 416 -17.20 -3.03 14.10
CA LEU A 416 -18.66 -2.90 14.01
C LEU A 416 -19.37 -4.18 14.44
N ALA A 417 -18.90 -5.35 14.00
CA ALA A 417 -19.51 -6.63 14.35
C ALA A 417 -19.47 -6.93 15.86
N VAL A 418 -18.48 -6.38 16.58
CA VAL A 418 -18.34 -6.56 18.03
C VAL A 418 -19.15 -5.53 18.83
N MET A 419 -19.30 -4.31 18.32
CA MET A 419 -19.76 -3.16 19.12
C MET A 419 -21.16 -2.65 18.76
N GLU A 420 -21.63 -2.88 17.53
CA GLU A 420 -22.88 -2.32 17.01
C GLU A 420 -23.98 -3.37 16.87
N HIS A 421 -25.21 -2.89 16.73
CA HIS A 421 -26.34 -3.76 16.42
C HIS A 421 -26.26 -4.32 14.99
N PHE A 422 -26.85 -5.51 14.81
CA PHE A 422 -26.83 -6.22 13.53
C PHE A 422 -27.39 -5.39 12.36
N ASP A 423 -28.43 -4.58 12.58
CA ASP A 423 -29.02 -3.72 11.53
C ASP A 423 -28.02 -2.71 10.95
N VAL A 424 -27.20 -2.12 11.82
CA VAL A 424 -26.16 -1.15 11.43
C VAL A 424 -25.03 -1.88 10.70
N LEU A 425 -24.64 -3.06 11.19
CA LEU A 425 -23.64 -3.91 10.53
C LEU A 425 -24.09 -4.31 9.12
N LEU A 426 -25.35 -4.72 8.95
CA LEU A 426 -25.91 -5.12 7.65
C LEU A 426 -25.97 -3.95 6.67
N LYS A 427 -26.27 -2.74 7.16
CA LYS A 427 -26.20 -1.52 6.34
C LYS A 427 -24.79 -1.29 5.82
N TRP A 428 -23.79 -1.33 6.69
CA TRP A 428 -22.38 -1.19 6.29
C TRP A 428 -21.91 -2.33 5.39
N TYR A 429 -22.36 -3.56 5.62
CA TYR A 429 -22.05 -4.69 4.73
C TYR A 429 -22.49 -4.40 3.31
N LYS A 430 -23.73 -3.95 3.11
CA LYS A 430 -24.28 -3.59 1.80
C LYS A 430 -23.57 -2.39 1.18
N GLU A 431 -23.15 -1.41 1.98
CA GLU A 431 -22.45 -0.21 1.50
C GLU A 431 -20.99 -0.47 1.07
N LEU A 432 -20.30 -1.39 1.75
CA LEU A 432 -18.87 -1.65 1.55
C LEU A 432 -18.59 -2.82 0.60
N VAL A 433 -19.45 -3.83 0.55
CA VAL A 433 -19.25 -5.03 -0.25
C VAL A 433 -20.19 -4.99 -1.46
N PRO A 434 -19.70 -5.11 -2.72
CA PRO A 434 -18.32 -5.38 -3.16
C PRO A 434 -17.49 -4.13 -3.51
N SER A 435 -18.07 -2.93 -3.43
CA SER A 435 -17.49 -1.70 -3.99
C SER A 435 -16.19 -1.24 -3.31
N ALA A 436 -16.05 -1.42 -2.00
CA ALA A 436 -14.92 -0.94 -1.21
C ALA A 436 -13.86 -2.01 -0.96
N PHE A 437 -14.30 -3.24 -0.64
CA PHE A 437 -13.41 -4.38 -0.40
C PHE A 437 -14.13 -5.72 -0.63
N TYR A 438 -13.35 -6.78 -0.82
CA TYR A 438 -13.88 -8.14 -0.93
C TYR A 438 -13.89 -8.80 0.46
N PRO A 439 -15.03 -9.37 0.91
CA PRO A 439 -15.09 -10.06 2.18
C PRO A 439 -14.15 -11.26 2.18
N ASN A 440 -13.60 -11.59 3.34
CA ASN A 440 -12.83 -12.80 3.55
C ASN A 440 -13.61 -13.78 4.45
N ILE A 441 -13.04 -14.96 4.69
CA ILE A 441 -13.66 -15.99 5.53
C ILE A 441 -14.00 -15.43 6.91
N ARG A 442 -13.11 -14.65 7.52
CA ARG A 442 -13.32 -14.02 8.84
C ARG A 442 -14.48 -13.02 8.81
N THR A 443 -14.61 -12.20 7.76
CA THR A 443 -15.75 -11.25 7.61
C THR A 443 -17.07 -11.99 7.63
N ILE A 444 -17.16 -13.08 6.87
CA ILE A 444 -18.39 -13.87 6.75
C ILE A 444 -18.69 -14.55 8.08
N MET A 445 -17.68 -15.10 8.76
CA MET A 445 -17.88 -15.69 10.08
C MET A 445 -18.35 -14.67 11.11
N LEU A 446 -17.77 -13.47 11.13
CA LEU A 446 -18.22 -12.38 12.00
C LEU A 446 -19.66 -11.96 11.69
N LEU A 447 -20.04 -11.93 10.40
CA LEU A 447 -21.41 -11.64 10.00
C LEU A 447 -22.39 -12.74 10.47
N LEU A 448 -22.03 -14.02 10.35
CA LEU A 448 -22.84 -15.13 10.85
C LEU A 448 -22.95 -15.13 12.38
N GLN A 449 -21.87 -14.79 13.10
CA GLN A 449 -21.89 -14.66 14.55
C GLN A 449 -22.75 -13.47 15.01
N ALA A 450 -22.72 -12.35 14.27
CA ALA A 450 -23.56 -11.19 14.56
C ALA A 450 -25.04 -11.42 14.23
N LEU A 451 -25.35 -12.23 13.20
CA LEU A 451 -26.71 -12.70 12.94
C LEU A 451 -27.24 -13.52 14.11
N ASP A 452 -26.39 -14.41 14.61
CA ASP A 452 -26.72 -15.32 15.69
C ASP A 452 -27.02 -14.55 16.99
N SER A 453 -26.16 -13.60 17.35
CA SER A 453 -26.40 -12.75 18.53
C SER A 453 -27.58 -11.79 18.38
N GLY A 454 -27.98 -11.47 17.15
CA GLY A 454 -29.11 -10.60 16.83
C GLY A 454 -30.43 -11.34 16.60
N ASP A 455 -30.49 -12.66 16.77
CA ASP A 455 -31.66 -13.53 16.50
C ASP A 455 -32.28 -13.33 15.09
N CYS A 456 -31.47 -12.90 14.10
CA CYS A 456 -31.91 -12.58 12.75
C CYS A 456 -31.65 -13.73 11.75
N LEU A 457 -31.93 -14.98 12.17
CA LEU A 457 -31.60 -16.19 11.40
C LEU A 457 -32.32 -16.27 10.03
N GLU A 458 -33.42 -15.52 9.85
CA GLU A 458 -34.17 -15.42 8.59
C GLU A 458 -33.33 -14.91 7.41
N LEU A 459 -32.23 -14.20 7.67
CA LEU A 459 -31.36 -13.62 6.64
C LEU A 459 -30.24 -14.56 6.16
N ILE A 460 -30.09 -15.74 6.77
CA ILE A 460 -29.08 -16.73 6.37
C ILE A 460 -29.18 -17.09 4.87
N PRO A 461 -30.36 -17.31 4.27
CA PRO A 461 -30.47 -17.61 2.84
C PRO A 461 -29.96 -16.49 1.93
N GLN A 462 -30.11 -15.24 2.34
CA GLN A 462 -29.56 -14.09 1.59
C GLN A 462 -28.03 -14.09 1.66
N ILE A 463 -27.47 -14.23 2.86
CA ILE A 463 -26.02 -14.27 3.06
C ILE A 463 -25.41 -15.51 2.38
N TRP A 464 -26.13 -16.62 2.31
CA TRP A 464 -25.71 -17.80 1.55
C TRP A 464 -25.60 -17.54 0.04
N LYS A 465 -26.48 -16.70 -0.54
CA LYS A 465 -26.34 -16.27 -1.94
C LYS A 465 -25.05 -15.47 -2.14
N ASP A 466 -24.74 -14.56 -1.21
CA ASP A 466 -23.52 -13.75 -1.24
C ASP A 466 -22.26 -14.62 -1.07
N ILE A 467 -22.28 -15.59 -0.14
CA ILE A 467 -21.21 -16.60 0.05
C ILE A 467 -20.91 -17.34 -1.25
N LYS A 468 -21.94 -17.71 -2.02
CA LYS A 468 -21.78 -18.35 -3.33
C LYS A 468 -21.20 -17.39 -4.36
N GLN A 469 -21.72 -16.17 -4.44
CA GLN A 469 -21.26 -15.15 -5.37
C GLN A 469 -19.76 -14.86 -5.19
N PHE A 470 -19.28 -14.78 -3.94
CA PHE A 470 -17.88 -14.53 -3.64
C PHE A 470 -16.97 -15.77 -3.69
N GLY A 471 -17.53 -16.95 -4.02
CA GLY A 471 -16.76 -18.19 -4.20
C GLY A 471 -16.37 -18.89 -2.89
N PHE A 472 -17.09 -18.65 -1.80
CA PHE A 472 -16.85 -19.30 -0.50
C PHE A 472 -17.66 -20.59 -0.30
N SER A 473 -18.47 -20.99 -1.27
CA SER A 473 -19.37 -22.16 -1.20
C SER A 473 -18.68 -23.50 -0.99
N LEU A 474 -17.38 -23.61 -1.31
CA LEU A 474 -16.56 -24.81 -1.14
C LEU A 474 -15.72 -24.80 0.14
N ARG A 475 -15.89 -23.81 1.02
CA ARG A 475 -15.14 -23.69 2.28
C ARG A 475 -15.87 -24.41 3.41
N ASP A 476 -15.37 -25.58 3.77
CA ASP A 476 -15.93 -26.46 4.81
C ASP A 476 -16.29 -25.75 6.12
N THR A 477 -15.44 -24.83 6.58
CA THR A 477 -15.67 -24.06 7.82
C THR A 477 -16.94 -23.20 7.77
N ILE A 478 -17.19 -22.54 6.63
CA ILE A 478 -18.35 -21.67 6.47
C ILE A 478 -19.62 -22.52 6.32
N VAL A 479 -19.53 -23.58 5.52
CA VAL A 479 -20.66 -24.50 5.29
C VAL A 479 -21.12 -25.14 6.60
N GLN A 480 -20.18 -25.58 7.46
CA GLN A 480 -20.50 -26.16 8.76
C GLN A 480 -21.19 -25.17 9.68
N GLU A 481 -20.69 -23.94 9.76
CA GLU A 481 -21.28 -22.91 10.61
C GLU A 481 -22.69 -22.54 10.14
N VAL A 482 -22.89 -22.36 8.82
CA VAL A 482 -24.21 -22.07 8.23
C VAL A 482 -25.20 -23.19 8.54
N LEU A 483 -24.81 -24.46 8.35
CA LEU A 483 -25.66 -25.60 8.66
C LEU A 483 -25.97 -25.70 10.17
N ALA A 484 -24.98 -25.44 11.03
CA ALA A 484 -25.14 -25.48 12.48
C ALA A 484 -26.13 -24.42 12.96
N LEU A 485 -26.01 -23.18 12.47
CA LEU A 485 -26.91 -22.07 12.83
C LEU A 485 -28.35 -22.35 12.39
N MET A 486 -28.56 -22.83 11.15
CA MET A 486 -29.91 -23.16 10.67
C MET A 486 -30.53 -24.35 11.43
N ALA A 487 -29.71 -25.32 11.86
CA ALA A 487 -30.19 -26.54 12.51
C ALA A 487 -30.40 -26.39 14.03
N ARG A 488 -29.89 -25.31 14.65
CA ARG A 488 -29.97 -25.12 16.10
C ARG A 488 -31.41 -24.97 16.59
N ASP A 489 -32.12 -23.97 16.05
CA ASP A 489 -33.44 -23.57 16.53
C ASP A 489 -34.54 -23.85 15.51
N VAL A 490 -35.78 -24.04 15.97
CA VAL A 490 -36.95 -24.22 15.09
C VAL A 490 -37.51 -22.85 14.74
N GLN A 491 -37.55 -22.54 13.44
CA GLN A 491 -37.98 -21.25 12.92
C GLN A 491 -39.40 -21.33 12.31
N PRO A 492 -40.04 -20.18 11.98
CA PRO A 492 -41.30 -20.16 11.27
C PRO A 492 -41.27 -21.04 10.00
N PRO A 493 -42.42 -21.62 9.59
CA PRO A 493 -42.45 -22.62 8.53
C PRO A 493 -41.87 -22.11 7.20
N GLU A 494 -42.07 -20.83 6.87
CA GLU A 494 -41.53 -20.20 5.67
C GLU A 494 -39.99 -20.17 5.69
N THR A 495 -39.39 -19.75 6.80
CA THR A 495 -37.94 -19.73 7.03
C THR A 495 -37.35 -21.14 7.01
N GLN A 496 -38.07 -22.12 7.58
CA GLN A 496 -37.63 -23.51 7.61
C GLN A 496 -37.56 -24.14 6.21
N VAL A 497 -38.48 -23.78 5.31
CA VAL A 497 -38.42 -24.17 3.90
C VAL A 497 -37.21 -23.53 3.21
N ALA A 498 -36.96 -22.24 3.43
CA ALA A 498 -35.80 -21.55 2.88
C ALA A 498 -34.46 -22.13 3.38
N PHE A 499 -34.40 -22.60 4.62
CA PHE A 499 -33.24 -23.32 5.15
C PHE A 499 -33.05 -24.68 4.48
N ALA A 500 -34.12 -25.41 4.19
CA ALA A 500 -34.04 -26.66 3.45
C ALA A 500 -33.56 -26.44 2.01
N ASP A 501 -33.98 -25.37 1.33
CA ASP A 501 -33.45 -24.98 0.02
C ASP A 501 -31.95 -24.70 0.06
N CYS A 502 -31.47 -24.03 1.12
CA CYS A 502 -30.04 -23.79 1.32
C CYS A 502 -29.28 -25.11 1.58
N ALA A 503 -29.84 -26.00 2.40
CA ALA A 503 -29.26 -27.31 2.70
C ALA A 503 -29.19 -28.22 1.46
N GLU A 504 -30.21 -28.19 0.60
CA GLU A 504 -30.20 -28.88 -0.70
C GLU A 504 -29.10 -28.35 -1.60
N ASN A 505 -28.95 -27.03 -1.67
CA ASN A 505 -27.90 -26.42 -2.46
C ASN A 505 -26.50 -26.79 -1.94
N ILE A 506 -26.30 -26.86 -0.62
CA ILE A 506 -25.07 -27.35 0.01
C ILE A 506 -24.82 -28.83 -0.34
N LYS A 507 -25.86 -29.67 -0.26
CA LYS A 507 -25.78 -31.08 -0.65
C LYS A 507 -25.34 -31.24 -2.10
N CYS A 508 -25.92 -30.49 -3.04
CA CYS A 508 -25.49 -30.50 -4.44
C CYS A 508 -24.01 -30.14 -4.61
N LEU A 509 -23.48 -29.21 -3.80
CA LEU A 509 -22.06 -28.85 -3.82
C LEU A 509 -21.15 -29.97 -3.31
N HIS A 510 -21.60 -30.74 -2.31
CA HIS A 510 -20.89 -31.94 -1.86
C HIS A 510 -20.90 -33.07 -2.91
N ASP A 511 -21.98 -33.20 -3.69
CA ASP A 511 -22.12 -34.24 -4.71
C ASP A 511 -21.33 -33.92 -6.01
N LEU A 512 -20.95 -32.65 -6.23
CA LEU A 512 -20.11 -32.21 -7.34
C LEU A 512 -18.68 -32.74 -7.19
N LYS A 513 -18.37 -33.86 -7.87
CA LYS A 513 -17.02 -34.44 -7.98
C LYS A 513 -16.09 -33.54 -8.82
N SER A 514 -15.52 -32.50 -8.21
CA SER A 514 -14.40 -31.77 -8.82
C SER A 514 -13.06 -32.45 -8.46
N LYS A 515 -12.10 -32.46 -9.41
CA LYS A 515 -10.83 -33.20 -9.28
C LYS A 515 -9.89 -32.67 -8.17
N ASN A 516 -10.06 -31.44 -7.70
CA ASN A 516 -9.05 -30.78 -6.84
C ASN A 516 -9.56 -30.25 -5.48
N MET A 517 -10.87 -30.20 -5.23
CA MET A 517 -11.44 -29.83 -3.92
C MET A 517 -12.73 -30.64 -3.70
N GLN A 518 -12.67 -31.65 -2.85
CA GLN A 518 -13.84 -32.41 -2.40
C GLN A 518 -14.20 -32.00 -0.99
N LEU A 519 -15.44 -31.55 -0.79
CA LEU A 519 -15.99 -31.38 0.55
C LEU A 519 -16.35 -32.77 1.10
N LEU A 520 -15.56 -33.27 2.05
CA LEU A 520 -15.87 -34.50 2.76
C LEU A 520 -17.07 -34.26 3.67
N TRP A 521 -18.04 -35.18 3.64
CA TRP A 521 -19.13 -35.18 4.61
C TRP A 521 -18.54 -35.44 6.00
N LYS A 522 -18.70 -34.46 6.91
CA LYS A 522 -18.50 -34.68 8.34
C LYS A 522 -19.82 -35.08 8.99
N ASP A 523 -19.74 -35.81 10.09
CA ASP A 523 -20.90 -36.29 10.86
C ASP A 523 -21.84 -35.14 11.26
N THR A 524 -21.27 -34.00 11.65
CA THR A 524 -22.03 -32.79 12.02
C THR A 524 -22.79 -32.20 10.83
N SER A 525 -22.15 -32.09 9.66
CA SER A 525 -22.79 -31.59 8.43
C SER A 525 -23.92 -32.50 7.95
N LEU A 526 -23.70 -33.83 7.99
CA LEU A 526 -24.74 -34.81 7.64
C LEU A 526 -25.93 -34.74 8.59
N ASN A 527 -25.66 -34.60 9.90
CA ASN A 527 -26.70 -34.52 10.92
C ASN A 527 -27.55 -33.26 10.75
N ASN A 528 -26.89 -32.10 10.65
CA ASN A 528 -27.58 -30.82 10.49
C ASN A 528 -28.40 -30.78 9.20
N THR A 529 -27.87 -31.28 8.09
CA THR A 529 -28.60 -31.36 6.80
C THR A 529 -29.83 -32.24 6.91
N THR A 530 -29.73 -33.39 7.59
CA THR A 530 -30.86 -34.31 7.79
C THR A 530 -31.97 -33.67 8.65
N ILE A 531 -31.59 -32.98 9.73
CA ILE A 531 -32.51 -32.27 10.61
C ILE A 531 -33.27 -31.18 9.84
N LEU A 532 -32.58 -30.42 8.99
CA LEU A 532 -33.18 -29.34 8.20
C LEU A 532 -34.25 -29.85 7.23
N PHE A 533 -33.98 -30.95 6.51
CA PHE A 533 -34.97 -31.57 5.63
C PHE A 533 -36.17 -32.13 6.39
N ALA A 534 -35.95 -32.74 7.56
CA ALA A 534 -37.03 -33.25 8.40
C ALA A 534 -37.95 -32.12 8.90
N ARG A 535 -37.37 -31.00 9.37
CA ARG A 535 -38.14 -29.84 9.87
C ARG A 535 -38.94 -29.14 8.78
N ALA A 536 -38.46 -29.14 7.53
CA ALA A 536 -39.17 -28.57 6.39
C ALA A 536 -40.23 -29.51 5.77
N GLY A 537 -40.43 -30.70 6.32
CA GLY A 537 -41.37 -31.70 5.79
C GLY A 537 -40.87 -32.48 4.57
N ARG A 538 -39.59 -32.34 4.18
CA ARG A 538 -38.94 -33.09 3.09
C ARG A 538 -38.42 -34.45 3.55
N THR A 539 -39.34 -35.30 3.99
CA THR A 539 -39.01 -36.58 4.64
C THR A 539 -38.21 -37.53 3.75
N GLN A 540 -38.52 -37.60 2.44
CA GLN A 540 -37.79 -38.46 1.50
C GLN A 540 -36.31 -38.07 1.36
N GLU A 541 -36.00 -36.77 1.34
CA GLU A 541 -34.62 -36.27 1.26
C GLU A 541 -33.86 -36.53 2.55
N ALA A 542 -34.51 -36.37 3.72
CA ALA A 542 -33.93 -36.72 5.01
C ALA A 542 -33.58 -38.22 5.09
N TRP A 543 -34.45 -39.11 4.59
CA TRP A 543 -34.16 -40.55 4.51
C TRP A 543 -32.96 -40.87 3.63
N ASN A 544 -32.82 -40.19 2.49
CA ASN A 544 -31.66 -40.34 1.62
C ASN A 544 -30.36 -39.91 2.31
N MET A 545 -30.39 -38.83 3.12
CA MET A 545 -29.24 -38.39 3.91
C MET A 545 -28.85 -39.40 5.00
N LEU A 546 -29.82 -40.03 5.66
CA LEU A 546 -29.57 -41.10 6.64
C LEU A 546 -28.87 -42.34 6.03
N GLN A 547 -29.11 -42.62 4.75
CA GLN A 547 -28.39 -43.71 4.06
C GLN A 547 -26.90 -43.37 3.85
N LEU A 548 -26.56 -42.09 3.68
CA LEU A 548 -25.17 -41.64 3.54
C LEU A 548 -24.38 -41.77 4.84
N PHE A 549 -25.02 -41.66 6.02
CA PHE A 549 -24.36 -41.95 7.30
C PHE A 549 -23.77 -43.36 7.34
N LYS A 550 -24.45 -44.37 6.78
CA LYS A 550 -23.95 -45.75 6.73
C LYS A 550 -22.79 -45.94 5.76
N LYS A 551 -22.59 -45.00 4.83
CA LYS A 551 -21.57 -45.07 3.78
C LYS A 551 -20.28 -44.34 4.18
N TYR A 552 -20.38 -43.35 5.07
CA TYR A 552 -19.28 -42.50 5.51
C TYR A 552 -18.87 -42.71 6.98
N SER A 553 -19.69 -43.41 7.78
CA SER A 553 -19.27 -44.05 9.05
C SER A 553 -18.49 -45.32 8.78
#